data_AF-A0A1J5IF25-F1
#
_entry.id   AF-A0A1J5IF25-F1
#
_cell.length_a   1.000
_cell.length_b   1.000
_cell.length_c   1.000
_cell.angle_alpha   90.00
_cell.angle_beta   90.00
_cell.angle_gamma   90.00
#
_symmetry.space_group_name_H-M   'P 1'
#
loop_
_entity.id
_entity.type
_entity.pdbx_description
1 polymer ?
#
loop_
_entity_poly.entity_id
_entity_poly.type
_entity_poly.pdbx_seq_one_letter_code
_entity_poly.pdbx_strand_id
1 'polypeptide(L)' 'MKGVPKEKQAEEGIKICVETIERLREIPGVRGIHIMAIEWETKVAEIVKAAGLLPRPEIE' A
#
# COMPACT_ATOMS: atom_id res chain seq x y z
N MET A 1 -4.14 -13.08 9.31
CA MET A 1 -5.61 -12.85 9.22
C MET A 1 -6.45 -13.72 10.16
N LYS A 2 -5.88 -14.65 10.96
CA LYS A 2 -6.66 -15.34 12.01
C LYS A 2 -7.25 -14.29 12.97
N GLY A 3 -8.57 -14.30 13.14
CA GLY A 3 -9.29 -13.31 13.96
C GLY A 3 -10.02 -12.21 13.17
N VAL A 4 -9.80 -12.11 11.86
CA VAL A 4 -10.50 -11.16 10.99
C VAL A 4 -11.63 -11.89 10.27
N PRO A 5 -12.90 -11.46 10.39
CA PRO A 5 -14.02 -12.02 9.62
C PRO A 5 -13.71 -12.06 8.12
N LYS A 6 -14.11 -13.12 7.42
CA LYS A 6 -13.68 -13.40 6.04
C LYS A 6 -13.97 -12.24 5.09
N GLU A 7 -15.11 -11.60 5.27
CA GLU A 7 -15.59 -10.44 4.52
C GLU A 7 -14.75 -9.17 4.75
N LYS A 8 -14.03 -9.07 5.88
CA LYS A 8 -13.16 -7.94 6.21
C LYS A 8 -11.68 -8.17 5.92
N GLN A 9 -11.31 -9.38 5.51
CA GLN A 9 -9.91 -9.72 5.27
C GLN A 9 -9.29 -8.86 4.17
N ALA A 10 -10.03 -8.59 3.10
CA ALA A 10 -9.57 -7.72 2.02
C ALA A 10 -9.18 -6.32 2.51
N GLU A 11 -10.06 -5.68 3.28
CA GLU A 11 -9.86 -4.36 3.87
C GLU A 11 -8.66 -4.35 4.83
N GLU A 12 -8.57 -5.34 5.70
CA GLU A 12 -7.45 -5.47 6.64
C GLU A 12 -6.12 -5.68 5.90
N GLY A 13 -6.11 -6.46 4.81
CA GLY A 13 -4.93 -6.66 3.97
C GLY A 13 -4.44 -5.34 3.34
N ILE A 14 -5.37 -4.51 2.87
CA ILE A 14 -5.05 -3.17 2.34
C ILE A 14 -4.49 -2.29 3.45
N LYS A 15 -5.10 -2.29 4.63
CA LYS A 15 -4.61 -1.53 5.79
C LYS A 15 -3.18 -1.92 6.18
N ILE A 16 -2.91 -3.22 6.28
CA ILE A 16 -1.57 -3.75 6.56
C ILE A 16 -0.57 -3.32 5.47
N CYS A 17 -0.97 -3.35 4.19
CA CYS A 17 -0.12 -2.91 3.09
C CYS A 17 0.24 -1.41 3.22
N VAL A 18 -0.73 -0.55 3.54
CA VAL A 18 -0.52 0.88 3.76
C VAL A 18 0.43 1.13 4.94
N GLU A 19 0.17 0.53 6.10
CA GLU A 19 1.06 0.63 7.28
C GLU A 19 2.48 0.14 6.98
N THR A 20 2.61 -0.90 6.16
CA THR A 20 3.91 -1.41 5.72
C THR A 20 4.63 -0.39 4.84
N ILE A 21 3.92 0.25 3.91
CA ILE A 21 4.49 1.30 3.05
C ILE A 21 5.00 2.47 3.89
N GLU A 22 4.20 2.94 4.86
CA GLU A 22 4.58 4.03 5.76
C GLU A 22 5.88 3.73 6.50
N ARG A 23 5.98 2.53 7.10
CA ARG A 23 7.20 2.09 7.78
C ARG A 23 8.41 1.95 6.86
N LEU A 24 8.22 1.40 5.65
CA LEU A 24 9.31 1.26 4.69
C LEU A 24 9.84 2.62 4.22
N ARG A 25 8.98 3.63 4.11
CA ARG A 25 9.38 4.99 3.72
C ARG A 25 10.24 5.70 4.76
N GLU A 26 10.14 5.32 6.03
CA GLU A 26 10.98 5.85 7.10
C GLU A 26 12.41 5.27 7.08
N ILE A 27 12.65 4.18 6.34
CA ILE A 27 13.97 3.53 6.28
C ILE A 27 14.92 4.39 5.41
N PRO A 28 16.08 4.81 5.95
CA PRO A 28 17.06 5.56 5.18
C PRO A 28 17.51 4.80 3.92
N GLY A 29 17.43 5.48 2.77
CA GLY A 29 17.85 4.92 1.48
C GLY A 29 16.74 4.27 0.65
N VAL A 30 15.53 4.08 1.20
CA VAL A 30 14.37 3.65 0.40
C VAL A 30 13.89 4.82 -0.46
N ARG A 31 13.84 4.62 -1.79
CA ARG A 31 13.48 5.66 -2.78
C ARG A 31 12.17 5.42 -3.51
N GLY A 32 11.53 4.28 -3.28
CA GLY A 32 10.30 3.92 -3.94
C GLY A 32 9.78 2.57 -3.47
N ILE A 33 8.55 2.28 -3.87
CA ILE A 33 7.84 1.03 -3.54
C ILE A 33 7.35 0.42 -4.85
N HIS A 34 7.56 -0.87 -5.03
CA HIS A 34 6.94 -1.66 -6.09
C HIS A 34 5.75 -2.41 -5.50
N ILE A 35 4.55 -2.20 -6.04
CA ILE A 35 3.32 -2.86 -5.59
C ILE A 35 2.95 -3.94 -6.61
N MET A 36 2.93 -5.19 -6.17
CA MET A 36 2.40 -6.31 -6.96
C MET A 36 0.95 -6.56 -6.56
N ALA A 37 0.04 -6.52 -7.53
CA ALA A 37 -1.40 -6.70 -7.31
C ALA A 37 -2.01 -7.62 -8.37
N ILE A 38 -1.51 -8.85 -8.45
CA ILE A 38 -1.99 -9.88 -9.40
C ILE A 38 -3.49 -10.09 -9.18
N GLU A 39 -4.29 -9.92 -10.25
CA GLU A 39 -5.76 -10.03 -10.24
C GLU A 39 -6.49 -8.99 -9.37
N TRP A 40 -5.77 -8.02 -8.81
CA TRP A 40 -6.24 -6.99 -7.87
C TRP A 40 -5.77 -5.59 -8.29
N GLU A 41 -5.51 -5.37 -9.57
CA GLU A 41 -4.87 -4.15 -10.09
C GLU A 41 -5.67 -2.89 -9.75
N THR A 42 -7.00 -2.99 -9.68
CA THR A 42 -7.89 -1.88 -9.29
C THR A 42 -7.64 -1.41 -7.86
N LYS A 43 -7.14 -2.28 -6.97
CA LYS A 43 -6.81 -1.93 -5.59
C LYS A 43 -5.51 -1.16 -5.45
N VAL A 44 -4.65 -1.15 -6.47
CA VAL A 44 -3.43 -0.33 -6.46
C VAL A 44 -3.78 1.14 -6.28
N ALA A 45 -4.81 1.65 -6.97
CA ALA A 45 -5.25 3.04 -6.86
C ALA A 45 -5.67 3.43 -5.43
N GLU A 46 -6.35 2.52 -4.72
CA GLU A 46 -6.76 2.68 -3.32
C GLU A 46 -5.54 2.73 -2.40
N ILE A 47 -4.62 1.77 -2.55
CA ILE A 47 -3.39 1.66 -1.74
C ILE A 47 -2.50 2.90 -1.93
N VAL A 48 -2.22 3.31 -3.17
CA VAL A 48 -1.31 4.45 -3.42
C VAL A 48 -1.90 5.78 -2.93
N LYS A 49 -3.23 5.94 -2.96
CA LYS A 49 -3.91 7.12 -2.42
C LYS A 49 -3.86 7.10 -0.89
N ALA A 50 -4.17 5.98 -0.26
CA ALA A 50 -4.15 5.83 1.19
C ALA A 50 -2.73 6.00 1.76
N ALA A 51 -1.71 5.46 1.10
CA ALA A 51 -0.31 5.53 1.52
C ALA A 51 0.39 6.86 1.18
N GLY A 52 -0.34 7.86 0.66
CA GLY A 52 0.21 9.17 0.32
C GLY A 52 1.34 9.10 -0.71
N LEU A 53 1.21 8.22 -1.70
CA LEU A 53 2.16 8.06 -2.82
C LEU A 53 1.76 8.88 -4.05
N LEU A 54 0.64 9.60 -3.97
CA LEU A 54 0.16 10.55 -4.97
C LEU A 54 0.20 11.98 -4.41
N PRO A 55 0.47 13.01 -5.24
CA PRO A 55 0.87 12.91 -6.65
C PRO A 55 2.28 12.31 -6.80
N ARG A 56 2.63 11.87 -8.01
CA ARG A 56 4.01 11.44 -8.28
C ARG A 56 4.96 12.64 -8.09
N PRO A 57 6.17 12.42 -7.57
CA PRO A 57 7.18 13.47 -7.51
C PRO A 57 7.43 14.05 -8.90
N GLU A 58 7.46 15.37 -8.98
CA GLU A 58 7.95 16.06 -10.17
C GLU A 58 9.47 15.93 -10.22
N ILE A 59 9.99 15.65 -11.42
CA ILE A 59 11.43 15.62 -11.67
C ILE A 59 11.73 16.95 -12.35
N GLU A 60 12.59 17.77 -11.73
CA GLU A 60 13.16 18.97 -12.36
C GLU A 60 14.17 18.61 -13.46
#